data_AF-A0A1G2HGL8-F1
#
_entry.id   AF-A0A1G2HGL8-F1
#
_cell.length_a   1.000
_cell.length_b   1.000
_cell.length_c   1.000
_cell.angle_alpha   90.00
_cell.angle_beta   90.00
_cell.angle_gamma   90.00
#
_symmetry.space_group_name_H-M   'P 1'
#
loop_
_entity.id
_entity.type
_entity.pdbx_description
1 polymer ?
#
loop_
_entity_poly.entity_id
_entity_poly.type
_entity_poly.pdbx_seq_one_letter_code
_entity_poly.pdbx_strand_id
1 'polypeptide(L)'
;MDEMQLTTIDEKKKSPTPVGNFYNLYMLIEPTLTIDEIYEFEENIKKLIEKFAGTIKKADKFIKKDLAYPIKKLAVAYIGSVYFFMPSEKITELQKHLKELPSVLMRFSLTKTSPKLPDKKPISADMLKAIDEELEKIETKTKEKVGIGIESEKISTEKPQEEKNRVTIEDIDKKLDEIMGSL
;
A
#
# COMPACT_ATOMS: atom_id res chain seq x y z
N MET A 1 -31.52 -39.84 -32.88
CA MET A 1 -32.69 -39.22 -32.23
C MET A 1 -32.23 -38.94 -30.82
N ASP A 2 -31.51 -37.83 -30.65
CA ASP A 2 -32.03 -36.55 -30.13
C ASP A 2 -31.70 -36.52 -28.63
N GLU A 3 -30.93 -35.62 -28.02
CA GLU A 3 -30.44 -34.26 -28.31
C GLU A 3 -29.04 -34.12 -27.65
N MET A 4 -28.03 -33.49 -28.26
CA MET A 4 -27.67 -32.07 -28.20
C MET A 4 -27.26 -31.57 -26.79
N GLN A 5 -25.97 -31.63 -26.46
CA GLN A 5 -24.97 -30.54 -26.44
C GLN A 5 -24.88 -29.70 -25.15
N LEU A 6 -23.62 -29.49 -24.73
CA LEU A 6 -23.02 -28.29 -24.15
C LEU A 6 -23.80 -27.54 -23.04
N THR A 7 -23.24 -27.35 -21.85
CA THR A 7 -22.15 -26.38 -21.68
C THR A 7 -21.56 -26.47 -20.29
N THR A 8 -20.24 -26.58 -20.24
CA THR A 8 -19.41 -26.04 -19.17
C THR A 8 -19.74 -24.55 -18.99
N ILE A 9 -20.22 -24.17 -17.81
CA ILE A 9 -20.24 -22.77 -17.36
C ILE A 9 -19.51 -22.71 -16.03
N ASP A 10 -18.19 -22.52 -16.16
CA ASP A 10 -17.33 -21.66 -15.36
C ASP A 10 -18.00 -21.12 -14.07
N GLU A 11 -17.61 -21.67 -12.91
CA GLU A 11 -17.80 -21.05 -11.59
C GLU A 11 -16.99 -19.75 -11.48
N LYS A 12 -17.27 -18.80 -12.36
CA LYS A 12 -16.70 -17.46 -12.32
C LYS A 12 -17.33 -16.73 -11.14
N LYS A 13 -16.73 -16.94 -9.96
CA LYS A 13 -16.75 -16.12 -8.73
C LYS A 13 -17.91 -15.12 -8.75
N LYS A 14 -19.11 -15.59 -8.40
CA LYS A 14 -20.28 -14.74 -8.21
C LYS A 14 -19.96 -13.78 -7.07
N SER A 15 -19.48 -12.59 -7.39
CA SER A 15 -19.31 -11.52 -6.42
C SER A 15 -20.64 -11.40 -5.68
N PRO A 16 -20.65 -11.41 -4.33
CA PRO A 16 -21.89 -11.31 -3.58
C PRO A 16 -22.67 -10.08 -4.07
N THR A 17 -23.99 -10.23 -4.24
CA THR A 17 -24.85 -9.11 -4.58
C THR A 17 -24.53 -7.96 -3.63
N PRO A 18 -24.16 -6.77 -4.12
CA PRO A 18 -23.73 -5.68 -3.25
C PRO A 18 -24.91 -5.25 -2.39
N VAL A 19 -24.83 -5.53 -1.09
CA VAL A 19 -25.83 -5.09 -0.10
C VAL A 19 -25.33 -3.81 0.55
N GLY A 20 -26.19 -2.78 0.57
CA GLY A 20 -25.94 -1.54 1.30
C GLY A 20 -25.65 -0.32 0.43
N ASN A 21 -25.13 0.71 1.07
CA ASN A 21 -24.83 1.99 0.42
C ASN A 21 -23.46 1.94 -0.24
N PHE A 22 -23.29 2.77 -1.28
CA PHE A 22 -22.01 2.90 -1.96
C PHE A 22 -21.18 4.02 -1.33
N TYR A 23 -19.92 3.71 -1.02
CA TYR A 23 -19.00 4.61 -0.34
C TYR A 23 -17.71 4.75 -1.14
N ASN A 24 -17.08 5.92 -0.99
CA ASN A 24 -15.73 6.20 -1.41
C ASN A 24 -14.86 6.45 -0.17
N LEU A 25 -13.79 5.68 -0.01
CA LEU A 25 -12.73 5.91 0.95
C LEU A 25 -11.53 6.51 0.23
N TYR A 26 -11.31 7.80 0.47
CA TYR A 26 -10.14 8.54 -0.01
C TYR A 26 -9.06 8.54 1.07
N MET A 27 -7.82 8.21 0.71
CA MET A 27 -6.72 8.03 1.65
C MET A 27 -5.48 8.81 1.25
N LEU A 28 -4.82 9.40 2.24
CA LEU A 28 -3.47 9.96 2.16
C LEU A 28 -2.58 9.15 3.09
N ILE A 29 -1.52 8.57 2.54
CA ILE A 29 -0.53 7.79 3.29
C ILE A 29 0.86 8.43 3.21
N GLU A 30 1.72 8.07 4.16
CA GLU A 30 3.06 8.65 4.29
C GLU A 30 3.92 8.45 3.04
N PRO A 31 4.71 9.46 2.62
CA PRO A 31 5.54 9.39 1.42
C PRO A 31 6.82 8.57 1.60
N THR A 32 7.14 8.18 2.84
CA THR A 32 8.33 7.41 3.24
C THR A 32 8.19 5.92 3.00
N LEU A 33 6.97 5.44 2.74
CA LEU A 33 6.68 4.03 2.49
C LEU A 33 7.32 3.56 1.19
N THR A 34 7.84 2.33 1.24
CA THR A 34 8.27 1.57 0.08
C THR A 34 7.08 1.06 -0.72
N ILE A 35 7.34 0.61 -1.95
CA ILE A 35 6.30 0.08 -2.84
C ILE A 35 5.63 -1.16 -2.23
N ASP A 36 6.40 -2.04 -1.59
CA ASP A 36 5.89 -3.26 -0.95
C ASP A 36 4.97 -2.94 0.23
N GLU A 37 5.35 -1.98 1.08
CA GLU A 37 4.53 -1.52 2.21
C GLU A 37 3.22 -0.88 1.74
N ILE A 38 3.23 -0.20 0.58
CA ILE A 38 2.01 0.36 -0.02
C ILE A 38 1.07 -0.76 -0.47
N TYR A 39 1.61 -1.82 -1.09
CA TYR A 39 0.80 -2.97 -1.51
C TYR A 39 0.23 -3.73 -0.30
N GLU A 40 1.04 -3.94 0.74
CA GLU A 40 0.57 -4.56 1.98
C GLU A 40 -0.53 -3.73 2.65
N PHE A 41 -0.36 -2.40 2.69
CA PHE A 41 -1.39 -1.49 3.19
C PHE A 41 -2.68 -1.59 2.37
N GLU A 42 -2.58 -1.62 1.03
CA GLU A 42 -3.74 -1.75 0.15
C GLU A 42 -4.49 -3.07 0.42
N GLU A 43 -3.78 -4.19 0.56
CA GLU A 43 -4.38 -5.47 0.91
C GLU A 43 -5.04 -5.45 2.29
N ASN A 44 -4.40 -4.83 3.28
CA ASN A 44 -4.93 -4.71 4.63
C ASN A 44 -6.25 -3.91 4.63
N ILE A 45 -6.32 -2.83 3.85
CA ILE A 45 -7.57 -2.07 3.68
C ILE A 45 -8.65 -2.90 2.98
N LYS A 46 -8.29 -3.69 1.94
CA LYS A 46 -9.25 -4.59 1.27
C LYS A 46 -9.82 -5.62 2.24
N LYS A 47 -8.95 -6.30 2.99
CA LYS A 47 -9.33 -7.28 4.02
C LYS A 47 -10.19 -6.63 5.11
N LEU A 48 -9.87 -5.41 5.53
CA LEU A 48 -10.65 -4.66 6.51
C LEU A 48 -12.06 -4.37 6.01
N ILE A 49 -12.21 -3.92 4.75
CA ILE A 49 -13.52 -3.67 4.14
C ILE A 49 -14.34 -4.97 4.06
N GLU A 50 -13.73 -6.07 3.62
CA GLU A 50 -14.38 -7.38 3.53
C GLU A 50 -14.80 -7.92 4.91
N LYS A 51 -13.96 -7.74 5.94
CA LYS A 51 -14.26 -8.11 7.34
C LYS A 51 -15.54 -7.45 7.86
N PHE A 52 -15.84 -6.22 7.41
CA PHE A 52 -17.05 -5.48 7.76
C PHE A 52 -18.21 -5.69 6.76
N ALA A 53 -18.22 -6.84 6.07
CA ALA A 53 -19.22 -7.20 5.06
C ALA A 53 -19.29 -6.21 3.88
N GLY A 54 -18.18 -5.53 3.58
CA GLY A 54 -18.06 -4.64 2.44
C GLY A 54 -17.72 -5.41 1.16
N THR A 55 -18.30 -5.01 0.04
CA THR A 55 -17.99 -5.54 -1.30
C THR A 55 -17.26 -4.49 -2.13
N ILE A 56 -16.01 -4.75 -2.47
CA ILE A 56 -15.16 -3.80 -3.21
C ILE A 56 -15.56 -3.79 -4.68
N LYS A 57 -15.81 -2.59 -5.22
CA LYS A 57 -16.15 -2.40 -6.64
C LYS A 57 -14.94 -2.00 -7.46
N LYS A 58 -14.08 -1.14 -6.90
CA LYS A 58 -12.87 -0.62 -7.54
C LYS A 58 -11.89 -0.12 -6.49
N ALA A 59 -10.61 -0.39 -6.68
CA ALA A 59 -9.51 0.27 -5.98
C ALA A 59 -8.64 0.99 -7.01
N ASP A 60 -8.34 2.26 -6.78
CA ASP A 60 -7.37 3.00 -7.57
C ASP A 60 -5.97 2.82 -6.95
N LYS A 61 -4.96 2.67 -7.81
CA LYS A 61 -3.55 2.59 -7.39
C LYS A 61 -3.15 3.87 -6.65
N PHE A 62 -2.27 3.73 -5.67
CA PHE A 62 -1.67 4.87 -5.00
C PHE A 62 -0.75 5.64 -5.94
N ILE A 63 -0.88 6.97 -5.92
CA ILE A 63 -0.07 7.88 -6.75
C ILE A 63 0.58 8.92 -5.84
N LYS A 64 1.87 9.17 -6.03
CA LYS A 64 2.60 10.22 -5.30
C LYS A 64 2.15 11.61 -5.77
N LYS A 65 1.81 12.49 -4.84
CA LYS A 65 1.40 13.87 -5.13
C LYS A 65 1.93 14.85 -4.09
N ASP A 66 2.30 16.02 -4.58
CA ASP A 66 2.60 17.17 -3.74
C ASP A 66 1.32 17.73 -3.13
N LEU A 67 1.38 18.02 -1.83
CA LEU A 67 0.28 18.58 -1.07
C LEU A 67 0.34 20.10 -1.16
N ALA A 68 -0.83 20.75 -1.23
CA ALA A 68 -0.92 22.21 -1.21
C ALA A 68 -0.40 22.82 0.11
N TYR A 69 -0.45 22.06 1.20
CA TYR A 69 0.13 22.41 2.49
C TYR A 69 0.71 21.16 3.17
N PRO A 70 1.79 21.30 3.97
CA PRO A 70 2.36 20.16 4.67
C PRO A 70 1.41 19.59 5.71
N ILE A 71 1.27 18.27 5.72
CA ILE A 71 0.56 17.53 6.78
C ILE A 71 1.62 16.83 7.63
N LYS A 72 1.63 17.06 8.94
CA LYS A 72 2.69 16.54 9.84
C LYS A 72 4.12 16.86 9.34
N LYS A 73 4.33 18.06 8.78
CA LYS A 73 5.60 18.52 8.16
C LYS A 73 6.00 17.82 6.85
N LEU A 74 5.16 16.95 6.30
CA LEU A 74 5.37 16.29 5.01
C LEU A 74 4.63 17.05 3.91
N ALA A 75 5.35 17.51 2.89
CA ALA A 75 4.80 18.25 1.75
C ALA A 75 4.32 17.34 0.60
N VAL A 76 4.55 16.03 0.71
CA VAL A 76 4.22 15.02 -0.30
C VAL A 76 3.48 13.87 0.38
N ALA A 77 2.57 13.22 -0.32
CA ALA A 77 1.91 12.00 0.14
C ALA A 77 1.57 11.08 -1.04
N TYR A 78 1.32 9.80 -0.75
CA TYR A 78 0.63 8.95 -1.72
C TYR A 78 -0.88 9.06 -1.50
N ILE A 79 -1.62 9.24 -2.60
CA ILE A 79 -3.08 9.33 -2.59
C ILE A 79 -3.70 8.10 -3.25
N GLY A 80 -4.76 7.58 -2.64
CA GLY A 80 -5.48 6.40 -3.14
C GLY A 80 -6.97 6.49 -2.86
N SER A 81 -7.77 5.70 -3.57
CA SER A 81 -9.22 5.67 -3.40
C SER A 81 -9.77 4.26 -3.56
N VAL A 82 -10.69 3.89 -2.67
CA VAL A 82 -11.39 2.60 -2.73
C VAL A 82 -12.89 2.84 -2.73
N TYR A 83 -13.55 2.27 -3.74
CA TYR A 83 -14.99 2.32 -3.94
C TYR A 83 -15.59 0.97 -3.60
N PHE A 84 -16.55 0.96 -2.68
CA PHE A 84 -17.14 -0.28 -2.17
C PHE A 84 -18.58 -0.07 -1.70
N PHE A 85 -19.32 -1.18 -1.64
CA PHE A 85 -20.64 -1.25 -1.02
C PHE A 85 -20.50 -1.73 0.41
N MET A 86 -21.26 -1.16 1.34
CA MET A 86 -21.27 -1.59 2.74
C MET A 86 -22.63 -1.29 3.41
N PRO A 87 -23.09 -2.12 4.36
CA PRO A 87 -24.23 -1.79 5.21
C PRO A 87 -23.97 -0.53 6.06
N SER A 88 -25.00 0.29 6.26
CA SER A 88 -24.83 1.56 6.98
C SER A 88 -24.46 1.36 8.45
N GLU A 89 -24.85 0.24 9.07
CA GLU A 89 -24.56 -0.02 10.47
C GLU A 89 -23.06 -0.25 10.72
N LYS A 90 -22.33 -0.75 9.72
CA LYS A 90 -20.92 -1.13 9.83
C LYS A 90 -19.93 -0.01 9.51
N ILE A 91 -20.41 1.08 8.92
CA ILE A 91 -19.55 2.20 8.52
C ILE A 91 -18.84 2.87 9.71
N THR A 92 -19.53 2.97 10.85
CA THR A 92 -19.01 3.59 12.07
C THR A 92 -17.89 2.73 12.68
N GLU A 93 -18.02 1.40 12.63
CA GLU A 93 -17.00 0.47 13.10
C GLU A 93 -15.74 0.54 12.23
N LEU A 94 -15.92 0.57 10.90
CA LEU A 94 -14.83 0.77 9.95
C LEU A 94 -14.10 2.09 10.21
N GLN A 95 -14.84 3.19 10.39
CA GLN A 95 -14.25 4.50 10.64
C GLN A 95 -13.43 4.53 11.95
N LYS A 96 -13.83 3.79 12.99
CA LYS A 96 -13.05 3.66 14.22
C LYS A 96 -11.72 2.94 13.95
N HIS A 97 -11.74 1.80 13.28
CA HIS A 97 -10.53 1.05 12.94
C HIS A 97 -9.58 1.88 12.05
N LEU A 98 -10.10 2.64 11.08
CA LEU A 98 -9.28 3.53 10.25
C LEU A 98 -8.58 4.62 11.06
N LYS A 99 -9.20 5.13 12.14
CA LYS A 99 -8.57 6.11 13.04
C LYS A 99 -7.46 5.52 13.89
N GLU A 100 -7.48 4.20 14.12
CA GLU A 100 -6.47 3.46 14.88
C GLU A 100 -5.24 3.10 14.03
N LEU A 101 -5.21 3.47 12.74
CA LEU A 101 -4.07 3.29 11.82
C LEU A 101 -3.23 4.57 11.57
N PRO A 102 -2.93 5.44 12.57
CA PRO A 102 -2.37 6.77 12.32
C PRO A 102 -0.89 6.79 11.89
N SER A 103 -0.18 5.66 12.02
CA SER A 103 1.24 5.53 11.65
C SER A 103 1.46 5.52 10.13
N VAL A 104 0.50 4.99 9.38
CA VAL A 104 0.59 4.88 7.90
C VAL A 104 -0.42 5.82 7.24
N LEU A 105 -1.63 5.91 7.80
CA LEU A 105 -2.72 6.73 7.28
C LEU A 105 -2.66 8.15 7.87
N MET A 106 -2.18 9.11 7.08
CA MET A 106 -2.08 10.50 7.50
C MET A 106 -3.44 11.17 7.60
N ARG A 107 -4.32 10.91 6.63
CA ARG A 107 -5.68 11.46 6.56
C ARG A 107 -6.55 10.56 5.70
N PHE A 108 -7.84 10.48 6.04
CA PHE A 108 -8.82 9.82 5.20
C PHE A 108 -10.12 10.62 5.14
N SER A 109 -10.91 10.37 4.11
CA SER A 109 -12.28 10.85 3.98
C SER A 109 -13.16 9.70 3.53
N LEU A 110 -14.29 9.52 4.20
CA LEU A 110 -15.28 8.51 3.88
C LEU A 110 -16.56 9.22 3.47
N THR A 111 -16.96 9.06 2.21
CA THR A 111 -18.09 9.77 1.63
C THR A 111 -19.07 8.79 1.00
N LYS A 112 -20.36 8.94 1.33
CA LYS A 112 -21.43 8.22 0.62
C LYS A 112 -21.56 8.81 -0.77
N THR A 113 -21.51 7.98 -1.80
CA THR A 113 -21.56 8.40 -3.20
C THR A 113 -22.51 7.52 -4.01
N SER A 114 -22.75 7.89 -5.27
CA SER A 114 -23.52 7.07 -6.19
C SER A 114 -22.63 6.00 -6.84
N PRO A 115 -23.17 4.83 -7.26
CA PRO A 115 -22.40 3.77 -7.92
C PRO A 115 -21.74 4.16 -9.25
N LYS A 116 -22.03 5.36 -9.76
CA LYS A 116 -21.33 5.92 -10.91
C LYS A 116 -19.91 6.23 -10.48
N LEU A 117 -18.98 5.39 -10.93
CA LEU A 117 -17.56 5.66 -10.78
C LEU A 117 -17.26 6.99 -11.49
N PRO A 118 -16.46 7.88 -10.89
CA PRO A 118 -16.05 9.08 -11.60
C PRO A 118 -15.34 8.66 -12.87
N ASP A 119 -15.80 9.18 -14.01
CA ASP A 119 -15.13 9.01 -15.28
C ASP A 119 -13.73 9.59 -15.11
N LYS A 120 -12.70 8.74 -15.15
CA LYS A 120 -11.33 9.22 -15.23
C LYS A 120 -11.27 10.00 -16.53
N LYS A 121 -11.10 11.33 -16.47
CA LYS A 121 -10.51 12.05 -17.62
C LYS A 121 -9.25 11.26 -17.97
N PRO A 122 -9.07 10.83 -19.24
CA PRO A 122 -7.95 9.99 -19.59
C PRO A 122 -6.68 10.69 -19.13
N ILE A 123 -5.97 10.04 -18.20
CA ILE A 123 -4.59 10.40 -17.89
C ILE A 123 -3.88 10.25 -19.23
N SER A 124 -3.26 11.32 -19.73
CA SER A 124 -2.57 11.28 -21.02
C SER A 124 -1.57 10.11 -21.00
N ALA A 125 -1.43 9.41 -22.13
CA ALA A 125 -0.52 8.28 -22.25
C ALA A 125 0.91 8.66 -21.80
N ASP A 126 1.28 9.93 -21.97
CA ASP A 126 2.56 10.49 -21.58
C ASP A 126 2.77 10.51 -20.05
N MET A 127 1.70 10.70 -19.27
CA MET A 127 1.79 10.71 -17.81
C MET A 127 1.81 9.29 -17.22
N LEU A 128 1.19 8.32 -17.88
CA LEU A 128 1.32 6.89 -17.51
C LEU A 128 2.74 6.38 -17.80
N LYS A 129 3.29 6.70 -18.97
CA LYS A 129 4.68 6.40 -19.32
C LYS A 129 5.67 7.01 -18.34
N ALA A 130 5.45 8.26 -17.91
CA ALA A 130 6.31 8.90 -16.92
C ALA A 130 6.30 8.17 -15.57
N ILE A 131 5.14 7.66 -15.12
CA ILE A 131 5.05 6.90 -13.87
C ILE A 131 5.75 5.54 -14.01
N ASP A 132 5.53 4.83 -15.12
CA ASP A 132 6.16 3.52 -15.36
C ASP A 132 7.69 3.67 -15.50
N GLU A 133 8.17 4.69 -16.23
CA GLU A 133 9.61 4.99 -16.35
C GLU A 133 10.24 5.43 -15.02
N GLU A 134 9.50 6.12 -14.16
CA GLU A 134 9.99 6.54 -12.85
C GLU A 134 10.07 5.35 -11.87
N LEU A 135 9.14 4.39 -11.94
CA LEU A 135 9.19 3.15 -11.18
C LEU A 135 10.36 2.25 -11.62
N GLU A 136 10.61 2.10 -12.93
CA GLU A 136 11.74 1.33 -13.46
C GLU A 136 13.11 1.96 -13.09
N LYS A 137 13.21 3.29 -13.08
CA LYS A 137 14.42 4.02 -12.65
C LYS A 137 14.71 3.85 -11.16
N ILE A 138 13.68 3.67 -10.33
CA ILE A 138 13.84 3.43 -8.89
C ILE A 138 14.31 1.99 -8.66
N GLU A 139 13.76 1.00 -9.38
CA GLU A 139 14.19 -0.40 -9.26
C GLU A 139 15.64 -0.62 -9.72
N THR A 140 16.04 0.01 -10.82
CA THR A 140 17.41 -0.09 -11.36
C THR A 140 18.45 0.57 -10.44
N LYS A 141 18.14 1.74 -9.87
CA LYS A 141 19.00 2.41 -8.88
C LYS A 141 19.11 1.65 -7.55
N THR A 142 18.09 0.86 -7.18
CA THR A 142 18.11 0.06 -5.96
C THR A 142 18.93 -1.23 -6.14
N LYS A 143 18.95 -1.80 -7.35
CA LYS A 143 19.82 -2.94 -7.71
C LYS A 143 21.29 -2.55 -7.86
N GLU A 144 21.59 -1.35 -8.32
CA GLU A 144 22.98 -0.86 -8.49
C GLU A 144 23.69 -0.55 -7.16
N LYS A 145 22.94 -0.25 -6.07
CA LYS A 145 23.52 0.11 -4.77
C LYS A 145 23.88 -1.07 -3.84
N VAL A 146 23.61 -2.32 -4.22
CA VAL A 146 23.94 -3.51 -3.41
C VAL A 146 25.26 -4.16 -3.85
N GLY A 147 25.88 -3.71 -4.94
CA GLY A 147 27.18 -4.19 -5.39
C GLY A 147 28.26 -3.11 -5.29
N ILE A 148 29.25 -3.36 -4.42
CA ILE A 148 30.54 -2.66 -4.28
C ILE A 148 30.55 -1.49 -3.26
N GLY A 149 31.00 -1.85 -2.05
CA GLY A 149 32.26 -1.33 -1.52
C GLY A 149 32.27 0.09 -0.96
N ILE A 150 32.41 0.17 0.36
CA ILE A 150 32.76 1.37 1.13
C ILE A 150 34.07 1.97 0.59
N GLU A 151 34.06 3.25 0.24
CA GLU A 151 35.21 4.12 0.51
C GLU A 151 34.75 5.53 0.89
N SER A 152 35.45 6.03 1.89
CA SER A 152 35.20 7.20 2.71
C SER A 152 35.72 8.46 2.02
N GLU A 153 35.07 9.62 2.16
CA GLU A 153 35.73 10.82 2.68
C GLU A 153 34.75 11.95 3.08
N LYS A 154 34.77 12.22 4.40
CA LYS A 154 34.79 13.53 5.09
C LYS A 154 33.70 14.57 4.81
N ILE A 155 32.82 14.75 5.80
CA ILE A 155 32.69 16.05 6.49
C ILE A 155 32.80 15.80 8.00
N SER A 156 33.80 16.46 8.58
CA SER A 156 34.09 16.55 10.01
C SER A 156 33.39 17.78 10.58
N THR A 157 32.66 17.63 11.70
CA THR A 157 32.79 18.46 12.92
C THR A 157 31.97 17.87 14.07
N GLU A 158 32.70 17.20 14.96
CA GLU A 158 32.64 17.24 16.44
C GLU A 158 31.43 16.73 17.26
N LYS A 159 31.82 16.04 18.34
CA LYS A 159 31.16 15.12 19.29
C LYS A 159 30.92 15.85 20.65
N PRO A 160 30.20 15.31 21.68
CA PRO A 160 30.50 14.01 22.33
C PRO A 160 29.35 13.14 22.91
N GLN A 161 29.61 11.81 22.84
CA GLN A 161 29.29 10.66 23.74
C GLN A 161 27.85 10.46 24.27
N GLU A 162 27.21 9.29 24.09
CA GLU A 162 27.51 8.02 24.81
C GLU A 162 27.20 6.72 24.03
N GLU A 163 27.86 5.65 24.48
CA GLU A 163 28.07 4.30 23.93
C GLU A 163 27.18 3.31 24.75
N LYS A 164 26.52 2.27 24.22
CA LYS A 164 27.08 0.94 23.86
C LYS A 164 26.01 -0.02 23.32
N ASN A 165 26.52 -1.05 22.63
CA ASN A 165 25.90 -2.29 22.12
C ASN A 165 25.25 -2.25 20.73
N ARG A 166 26.12 -2.25 19.70
CA ARG A 166 25.84 -2.92 18.43
C ARG A 166 26.63 -4.23 18.40
N VAL A 167 25.91 -5.34 18.32
CA VAL A 167 26.47 -6.66 18.00
C VAL A 167 26.95 -6.62 16.55
N THR A 168 28.20 -7.00 16.31
CA THR A 168 28.78 -7.09 14.96
C THR A 168 28.29 -8.35 14.26
N ILE A 169 28.18 -8.25 12.93
CA ILE A 169 27.65 -9.32 12.06
C ILE A 169 28.51 -10.60 12.15
N GLU A 170 29.78 -10.51 12.53
CA GLU A 170 30.63 -11.68 12.73
C GLU A 170 30.26 -12.56 13.95
N ASP A 171 29.58 -12.01 14.97
CA ASP A 171 29.18 -12.80 16.16
C ASP A 171 27.87 -13.58 15.95
N ILE A 172 27.08 -13.22 14.94
CA ILE A 172 25.82 -13.90 14.60
C ILE A 172 26.11 -15.23 13.90
N ASP A 173 27.13 -15.26 13.03
CA ASP A 173 27.48 -16.42 12.22
C ASP A 173 27.97 -17.60 13.09
N LYS A 174 28.80 -17.31 14.11
CA LYS A 174 29.26 -18.32 15.08
C LYS A 174 28.14 -18.93 15.93
N LYS A 175 27.06 -18.20 16.20
CA LYS A 175 25.93 -18.70 16.97
C LYS A 175 24.98 -19.58 16.14
N LEU A 176 24.96 -19.41 14.82
CA LEU A 176 24.16 -20.26 13.93
C LEU A 176 24.78 -21.66 13.80
N ASP A 177 26.11 -21.74 13.73
CA ASP A 177 26.82 -23.02 13.64
C ASP A 177 26.66 -23.89 14.91
N GLU A 178 26.59 -23.28 16.10
CA GLU A 178 26.41 -24.00 17.36
C GLU A 178 24.99 -24.59 17.50
N ILE A 179 23.98 -23.94 16.91
CA ILE A 179 22.59 -24.44 16.91
C ILE A 179 22.42 -25.55 15.87
N MET A 180 23.06 -25.44 14.70
CA MET A 180 22.96 -26.45 13.64
C MET A 180 23.78 -27.71 13.91
N GLY A 181 24.80 -27.66 14.75
CA GLY A 181 25.60 -28.82 15.16
C GLY A 181 24.99 -29.70 16.25
N SER A 182 23.82 -29.33 16.81
CA SER A 182 23.19 -30.04 17.95
C SER A 182 21.88 -30.77 17.61
N LEU A 183 21.65 -31.11 16.34
CA LEU A 183 20.52 -31.97 15.91
C LEU A 183 20.98 -33.36 15.45
#